data_AF-A0A9W8FDG1-F1
#
_entry.id   AF-A0A9W8FDG1-F1
#
_cell.length_a   1.000
_cell.length_b   1.000
_cell.length_c   1.000
_cell.angle_alpha   90.00
_cell.angle_beta   90.00
_cell.angle_gamma   90.00
#
_symmetry.space_group_name_H-M   'P 1'
#
loop_
_entity.id
_entity.type
_entity.pdbx_description
1 polymer ?
#
loop_
_entity_poly.entity_id
_entity_poly.type
_entity_poly.pdbx_seq_one_letter_code
_entity_poly.pdbx_strand_id
1 'polypeptide(L)'
;MSSSDDDIWDSESRAGEQTIGARSLQRLERTFHTTGYSDGIEASKHENMQQGFDHGIDYALPHGRVMGQLLGSLVAQREILKRADPLSPLIASSIDPLVVRLRAMEWRSVVPKDYASGIGASSAPGEPFFALVRDAQAVLAQLSDQNNGK
;
A
#
# COMPACT_ATOMS: atom_id res chain seq x y z
N MET A 1 -68.21 -25.11 51.65
CA MET A 1 -67.10 -24.17 51.91
C MET A 1 -66.30 -24.11 50.63
N SER A 2 -66.34 -23.01 49.89
CA SER A 2 -65.71 -22.88 48.56
C SER A 2 -64.47 -22.00 48.69
N SER A 3 -63.34 -22.51 48.20
CA SER A 3 -62.04 -21.84 48.13
C SER A 3 -62.11 -20.57 47.26
N SER A 4 -61.59 -19.46 47.76
CA SER A 4 -61.44 -18.20 47.00
C SER A 4 -60.29 -17.40 47.61
N ASP A 5 -59.06 -17.89 47.46
CA ASP A 5 -57.89 -17.21 48.02
C ASP A 5 -56.59 -17.40 47.23
N ASP A 6 -56.66 -17.51 45.89
CA ASP A 6 -55.46 -17.89 45.08
C ASP A 6 -55.13 -17.01 43.86
N ASP A 7 -55.68 -15.80 43.71
CA ASP A 7 -55.45 -14.97 42.50
C ASP A 7 -55.05 -13.51 42.78
N ILE A 8 -54.13 -13.27 43.73
CA ILE A 8 -53.59 -11.91 43.98
C ILE A 8 -52.11 -11.78 43.55
N TRP A 9 -51.40 -12.90 43.34
CA TRP A 9 -49.94 -12.87 43.09
C TRP A 9 -49.51 -12.98 41.61
N ASP A 10 -50.41 -13.24 40.66
CA ASP A 10 -50.03 -13.47 39.23
C ASP A 10 -50.17 -12.26 38.30
N SER A 11 -50.84 -11.18 38.74
CA SER A 11 -51.15 -10.04 37.86
C SER A 11 -50.04 -8.98 37.80
N GLU A 12 -49.29 -8.75 38.90
CA GLU A 12 -48.15 -7.81 38.91
C GLU A 12 -46.86 -8.41 38.34
N SER A 13 -46.64 -9.72 38.52
CA SER A 13 -45.43 -10.41 38.02
C SER A 13 -45.34 -10.42 36.49
N ARG A 14 -46.48 -10.60 35.80
CA ARG A 14 -46.54 -10.61 34.32
C ARG A 14 -46.30 -9.24 33.70
N ALA A 15 -46.74 -8.16 34.35
CA ALA A 15 -46.48 -6.79 33.92
C ALA A 15 -44.99 -6.40 34.11
N GLY A 16 -44.37 -6.85 35.21
CA GLY A 16 -42.92 -6.71 35.43
C GLY A 16 -42.09 -7.48 34.40
N GLU A 17 -42.45 -8.74 34.12
CA GLU A 17 -41.75 -9.56 33.12
C GLU A 17 -41.90 -9.02 31.69
N GLN A 18 -43.08 -8.52 31.31
CA GLN A 18 -43.28 -7.91 29.98
C GLN A 18 -42.47 -6.62 29.82
N THR A 19 -42.36 -5.80 30.86
CA THR A 19 -41.57 -4.55 30.82
C THR A 19 -40.06 -4.82 30.84
N ILE A 20 -39.60 -5.86 31.55
CA ILE A 20 -38.21 -6.32 31.51
C ILE A 20 -37.89 -6.91 30.13
N GLY A 21 -38.80 -7.73 29.57
CA GLY A 21 -38.69 -8.30 28.23
C GLY A 21 -38.57 -7.22 27.15
N ALA A 22 -39.46 -6.23 27.16
CA ALA A 22 -39.43 -5.11 26.22
C ALA A 22 -38.14 -4.28 26.31
N ARG A 23 -37.65 -4.01 27.53
CA ARG A 23 -36.37 -3.30 27.73
C ARG A 23 -35.16 -4.12 27.28
N SER A 24 -35.18 -5.43 27.52
CA SER A 24 -34.12 -6.33 27.08
C SER A 24 -34.05 -6.41 25.55
N LEU A 25 -35.21 -6.43 24.89
CA LEU A 25 -35.34 -6.49 23.44
C LEU A 25 -34.89 -5.17 22.79
N GLN A 26 -35.31 -4.03 23.35
CA GLN A 26 -34.86 -2.71 22.90
C GLN A 26 -33.34 -2.50 23.08
N ARG A 27 -32.76 -3.03 24.16
CA ARG A 27 -31.31 -3.01 24.38
C ARG A 27 -30.59 -3.87 23.35
N LEU A 28 -31.13 -5.05 23.06
CA LEU A 28 -30.59 -5.98 22.07
C LEU A 28 -30.62 -5.38 20.65
N GLU A 29 -31.74 -4.77 20.24
CA GLU A 29 -31.88 -4.05 18.97
C GLU A 29 -30.88 -2.90 18.85
N ARG A 30 -30.70 -2.11 19.91
CA ARG A 30 -29.72 -1.03 19.92
C ARG A 30 -28.29 -1.55 19.78
N THR A 31 -27.96 -2.66 20.44
CA THR A 31 -26.66 -3.32 20.30
C THR A 31 -26.48 -3.85 18.88
N PHE A 32 -27.45 -4.55 18.31
CA PHE A 32 -27.36 -5.04 16.92
C PHE A 32 -27.24 -3.92 15.89
N HIS A 33 -27.95 -2.80 16.05
CA HIS A 33 -27.80 -1.64 15.18
C HIS A 33 -26.45 -0.96 15.32
N THR A 34 -25.95 -0.80 16.55
CA THR A 34 -24.68 -0.12 16.80
C THR A 34 -23.50 -0.99 16.37
N THR A 35 -23.54 -2.27 16.71
CA THR A 35 -22.52 -3.27 16.35
C THR A 35 -22.57 -3.58 14.85
N GLY A 36 -23.74 -3.75 14.25
CA GLY A 36 -23.86 -3.95 12.80
C GLY A 36 -23.38 -2.74 11.99
N TYR A 37 -23.60 -1.52 12.50
CA TYR A 37 -23.07 -0.30 11.89
C TYR A 37 -21.55 -0.19 12.05
N SER A 38 -20.99 -0.49 13.23
CA SER A 38 -19.54 -0.50 13.42
C SER A 38 -18.85 -1.57 12.57
N ASP A 39 -19.44 -2.77 12.50
CA ASP A 39 -18.94 -3.88 11.70
C ASP A 39 -19.01 -3.55 10.21
N GLY A 40 -20.06 -2.86 9.76
CA GLY A 40 -20.17 -2.37 8.38
C GLY A 40 -19.10 -1.32 8.03
N ILE A 41 -18.80 -0.40 8.96
CA ILE A 41 -17.71 0.57 8.77
C ILE A 41 -16.34 -0.13 8.76
N GLU A 42 -16.11 -1.08 9.67
CA GLU A 42 -14.85 -1.81 9.73
C GLU A 42 -14.65 -2.69 8.49
N ALA A 43 -15.69 -3.39 8.03
CA ALA A 43 -15.65 -4.18 6.81
C ALA A 43 -15.34 -3.30 5.59
N SER A 44 -16.05 -2.17 5.44
CA SER A 44 -15.80 -1.23 4.33
C SER A 44 -14.40 -0.61 4.39
N LYS A 45 -13.87 -0.36 5.58
CA LYS A 45 -12.49 0.11 5.77
C LYS A 45 -11.47 -0.97 5.39
N HIS A 46 -11.71 -2.22 5.77
CA HIS A 46 -10.82 -3.33 5.43
C HIS A 46 -10.77 -3.58 3.92
N GLU A 47 -11.94 -3.59 3.28
CA GLU A 47 -12.08 -3.81 1.85
C GLU A 47 -11.38 -2.70 1.04
N ASN A 48 -11.61 -1.43 1.40
CA ASN A 48 -10.95 -0.30 0.73
C ASN A 48 -9.45 -0.21 1.02
N MET A 49 -9.00 -0.63 2.20
CA MET A 49 -7.58 -0.65 2.56
C MET A 49 -6.81 -1.71 1.77
N GLN A 50 -7.39 -2.90 1.61
CA GLN A 50 -6.79 -3.98 0.83
C GLN A 50 -6.75 -3.61 -0.66
N GLN A 51 -7.84 -3.07 -1.20
CA GLN A 51 -7.85 -2.58 -2.59
C GLN A 51 -6.81 -1.49 -2.82
N GLY A 52 -6.68 -0.52 -1.92
CA GLY A 52 -5.65 0.53 -2.02
C GLY A 52 -4.22 -0.02 -1.96
N PHE A 53 -3.99 -1.07 -1.17
CA PHE A 53 -2.70 -1.76 -1.08
C PHE A 53 -2.38 -2.55 -2.36
N ASP A 54 -3.34 -3.36 -2.84
CA ASP A 54 -3.16 -4.20 -4.04
C ASP A 54 -2.88 -3.34 -5.28
N HIS A 55 -3.65 -2.26 -5.47
CA HIS A 55 -3.39 -1.31 -6.56
C HIS A 55 -2.03 -0.63 -6.41
N GLY A 56 -1.63 -0.29 -5.18
CA GLY A 56 -0.32 0.28 -4.89
C GLY A 56 0.81 -0.67 -5.27
N ILE A 57 0.67 -1.97 -5.00
CA ILE A 57 1.63 -3.01 -5.39
C ILE A 57 1.69 -3.15 -6.91
N ASP A 58 0.56 -3.29 -7.58
CA ASP A 58 0.51 -3.51 -9.03
C ASP A 58 1.19 -2.39 -9.81
N TYR A 59 1.07 -1.15 -9.32
CA TYR A 59 1.79 -0.02 -9.87
C TYR A 59 3.25 0.03 -9.45
N ALA A 60 3.56 -0.31 -8.20
CA ALA A 60 4.89 -0.21 -7.66
C ALA A 60 5.86 -1.25 -8.23
N LEU A 61 5.39 -2.49 -8.39
CA LEU A 61 6.21 -3.65 -8.71
C LEU A 61 6.97 -3.50 -10.02
N PRO A 62 6.34 -3.07 -11.15
CA PRO A 62 7.05 -2.90 -12.42
C PRO A 62 8.15 -1.84 -12.33
N HIS A 63 7.86 -0.70 -11.69
CA HIS A 63 8.81 0.41 -11.54
C HIS A 63 9.97 0.03 -10.62
N GLY A 64 9.67 -0.59 -9.48
CA GLY A 64 10.68 -1.10 -8.55
C GLY A 64 11.59 -2.14 -9.20
N ARG A 65 11.05 -3.02 -10.04
CA ARG A 65 11.83 -4.00 -10.81
C ARG A 65 12.79 -3.32 -11.78
N VAL A 66 12.34 -2.33 -12.55
CA VAL A 66 13.19 -1.58 -13.47
C VAL A 66 14.32 -0.85 -12.73
N MET A 67 14.01 -0.19 -11.60
CA MET A 67 15.03 0.46 -10.79
C MET A 67 16.05 -0.53 -10.23
N GLY A 68 15.58 -1.66 -9.69
CA GLY A 68 16.44 -2.70 -9.16
C GLY A 68 17.37 -3.29 -10.21
N GLN A 69 16.86 -3.52 -11.43
CA GLN A 69 17.66 -3.99 -12.56
C GLN A 69 18.73 -2.98 -12.96
N LEU A 70 18.37 -1.71 -13.15
CA LEU A 70 19.31 -0.66 -13.52
C LEU A 70 20.39 -0.45 -12.47
N LEU A 71 20.00 -0.41 -11.19
CA LEU A 71 20.93 -0.28 -10.08
C LEU A 71 21.90 -1.47 -10.03
N GLY A 72 21.37 -2.69 -10.17
CA GLY A 72 22.18 -3.91 -10.22
C GLY A 72 23.19 -3.89 -11.37
N SER A 73 22.75 -3.54 -12.58
CA SER A 73 23.61 -3.43 -13.75
C SER A 73 24.70 -2.37 -13.60
N LEU A 74 24.37 -1.18 -13.10
CA LEU A 74 25.34 -0.10 -12.89
C LEU A 74 26.38 -0.47 -11.82
N VAL A 75 25.95 -1.09 -10.71
CA VAL A 75 26.87 -1.56 -9.66
C VAL A 75 27.77 -2.68 -10.18
N ALA A 76 27.24 -3.62 -10.95
CA ALA A 76 28.03 -4.69 -11.55
C ALA A 76 29.10 -4.12 -12.51
N GLN A 77 28.70 -3.21 -13.40
CA GLN A 77 29.63 -2.54 -14.33
C GLN A 77 30.69 -1.73 -13.60
N ARG A 78 30.32 -1.01 -12.54
CA ARG A 78 31.26 -0.30 -11.67
C ARG A 78 32.32 -1.23 -11.11
N GLU A 79 31.92 -2.38 -10.57
CA GLU A 79 32.86 -3.33 -9.96
C GLU A 79 33.78 -3.99 -11.01
N ILE A 80 33.26 -4.28 -12.20
CA ILE A 80 34.07 -4.77 -13.33
C ILE A 80 35.11 -3.72 -13.74
N LEU A 81 34.68 -2.46 -13.94
CA LEU A 81 35.56 -1.37 -14.32
C LEU A 81 36.59 -1.08 -13.23
N LYS A 82 36.22 -1.12 -11.96
CA LYS A 82 37.18 -0.94 -10.86
C LYS A 82 38.28 -2.00 -10.85
N ARG A 83 37.98 -3.23 -11.25
CA ARG A 83 38.97 -4.31 -11.36
C ARG A 83 39.88 -4.13 -12.57
N ALA A 84 39.35 -3.61 -13.68
CA ALA A 84 40.11 -3.39 -14.90
C ALA A 84 40.97 -2.12 -14.84
N ASP A 85 40.38 -1.02 -14.37
CA ASP A 85 41.01 0.28 -14.18
C ASP A 85 40.34 1.04 -13.02
N PRO A 86 40.94 1.04 -11.81
CA PRO A 86 40.37 1.68 -10.63
C PRO A 86 40.34 3.21 -10.71
N LEU A 87 41.10 3.83 -11.63
CA LEU A 87 41.14 5.28 -11.82
C LEU A 87 40.30 5.73 -13.02
N SER A 88 39.47 4.84 -13.58
CA SER A 88 38.67 5.16 -14.74
C SER A 88 37.78 6.39 -14.45
N PRO A 89 37.95 7.49 -15.20
CA PRO A 89 37.16 8.71 -14.99
C PRO A 89 35.67 8.49 -15.24
N LEU A 90 35.31 7.43 -15.98
CA LEU A 90 33.93 7.05 -16.27
C LEU A 90 33.17 6.60 -15.02
N ILE A 91 33.87 5.95 -14.07
CA ILE A 91 33.27 5.52 -12.80
C ILE A 91 32.84 6.75 -11.99
N ALA A 92 33.76 7.70 -11.80
CA ALA A 92 33.54 8.89 -10.98
C ALA A 92 32.58 9.91 -11.63
N SER A 93 32.65 10.08 -12.96
CA SER A 93 31.86 11.09 -13.68
C SER A 93 30.46 10.61 -14.07
N SER A 94 30.27 9.32 -14.33
CA SER A 94 29.04 8.82 -14.96
C SER A 94 28.32 7.80 -14.08
N ILE A 95 29.02 6.76 -13.59
CA ILE A 95 28.36 5.65 -12.90
C ILE A 95 28.02 6.01 -11.44
N ASP A 96 28.97 6.53 -10.67
CA ASP A 96 28.76 6.87 -9.26
C ASP A 96 27.62 7.89 -9.06
N PRO A 97 27.53 8.99 -9.83
CA PRO A 97 26.42 9.94 -9.71
C PRO A 97 25.06 9.31 -10.00
N LEU A 98 24.97 8.43 -11.00
CA LEU A 98 23.73 7.73 -11.34
C LEU A 98 23.30 6.74 -10.25
N VAL A 99 24.25 6.00 -9.68
CA VAL A 99 23.98 5.10 -8.56
C VAL A 99 23.47 5.87 -7.35
N VAL A 100 24.08 7.01 -7.02
CA VAL A 100 23.62 7.87 -5.92
C VAL A 100 22.21 8.41 -6.20
N ARG A 101 21.95 8.92 -7.41
CA ARG A 101 20.62 9.43 -7.80
C ARG A 101 19.54 8.34 -7.77
N LEU A 102 19.82 7.14 -8.27
CA LEU A 102 18.89 6.01 -8.24
C LEU A 102 18.57 5.56 -6.81
N ARG A 103 19.55 5.60 -5.89
CA ARG A 103 19.34 5.25 -4.48
C ARG A 103 18.61 6.33 -3.69
N ALA A 104 18.88 7.60 -3.99
CA ALA A 104 18.24 8.74 -3.33
C ALA A 104 16.84 9.04 -3.89
N MET A 105 16.41 8.32 -4.93
CA MET A 105 15.11 8.53 -5.54
C MET A 105 14.00 8.09 -4.58
N GLU A 106 13.24 9.07 -4.09
CA GLU A 106 12.11 8.82 -3.23
C GLU A 106 10.95 8.21 -4.01
N TRP A 107 10.28 7.23 -3.42
CA TRP A 107 9.10 6.58 -4.00
C TRP A 107 7.99 7.57 -4.39
N ARG A 108 7.87 8.67 -3.63
CA ARG A 108 6.96 9.79 -3.89
C ARG A 108 7.23 10.54 -5.20
N SER A 109 8.43 10.43 -5.75
CA SER A 109 8.79 11.03 -7.05
C SER A 109 8.42 10.13 -8.25
N VAL A 110 8.23 8.83 -7.99
CA VAL A 110 7.87 7.81 -9.00
C VAL A 110 6.35 7.59 -9.03
N VAL A 111 5.71 7.69 -7.87
CA VAL A 111 4.27 7.53 -7.74
C VAL A 111 3.54 8.85 -8.03
N PRO A 112 2.58 8.87 -8.95
CA PRO A 112 1.79 10.04 -9.22
C PRO A 112 0.93 10.42 -8.01
N LYS A 113 0.72 11.72 -7.79
CA LYS A 113 -0.02 12.21 -6.61
C LYS A 113 -1.44 11.62 -6.52
N ASP A 114 -2.03 11.33 -7.67
CA ASP A 114 -3.37 10.74 -7.81
C ASP A 114 -3.42 9.30 -7.25
N TYR A 115 -2.30 8.56 -7.29
CA TYR A 115 -2.25 7.22 -6.71
C TYR A 115 -2.35 7.23 -5.18
N ALA A 116 -1.81 8.26 -4.54
CA ALA A 116 -1.84 8.40 -3.07
C ALA A 116 -3.23 8.76 -2.54
N SER A 117 -4.13 9.26 -3.39
CA SER A 117 -5.52 9.58 -3.03
C SER A 117 -6.52 8.45 -3.31
N GLY A 118 -6.06 7.27 -3.76
CA GLY A 118 -6.93 6.11 -4.04
C GLY A 118 -7.75 6.24 -5.33
N ILE A 119 -7.53 7.31 -6.10
CA ILE A 119 -8.10 7.52 -7.43
C ILE A 119 -7.02 7.02 -8.38
N GLY A 120 -7.05 5.73 -8.76
CA GLY A 120 -5.96 5.06 -9.48
C GLY A 120 -5.28 5.91 -10.57
N ALA A 121 -3.97 5.71 -10.80
CA ALA A 121 -3.11 6.55 -11.67
C ALA A 121 -3.86 7.14 -12.87
N SER A 122 -4.18 8.43 -12.81
CA SER A 122 -4.54 9.17 -14.02
C SER A 122 -3.29 9.79 -14.66
N SER A 123 -2.25 10.07 -13.87
CA SER A 123 -1.02 10.71 -14.36
C SER A 123 0.15 9.74 -14.45
N ALA A 124 0.97 9.90 -15.49
CA ALA A 124 2.20 9.12 -15.68
C ALA A 124 3.19 9.30 -14.51
N PRO A 125 4.14 8.36 -14.31
CA PRO A 125 5.26 8.57 -13.40
C PRO A 125 5.94 9.90 -13.70
N GLY A 126 6.47 10.56 -12.66
CA GLY A 126 7.10 11.87 -12.84
C GLY A 126 8.25 11.82 -13.86
N GLU A 127 8.32 12.83 -14.73
CA GLU A 127 9.48 13.19 -15.58
C GLU A 127 10.87 12.84 -14.99
N PRO A 128 11.18 13.12 -13.70
CA PRO A 128 12.48 12.77 -13.12
C PRO A 128 12.81 11.28 -13.15
N PHE A 129 11.83 10.39 -13.05
CA PHE A 129 12.03 8.93 -13.10
C PHE A 129 12.47 8.49 -14.49
N PHE A 130 11.72 8.86 -15.52
CA PHE A 130 12.03 8.47 -16.90
C PHE A 130 13.32 9.08 -17.41
N ALA A 131 13.61 10.33 -17.03
CA ALA A 131 14.89 10.95 -17.33
C ALA A 131 16.06 10.14 -16.74
N LEU A 132 15.95 9.73 -15.47
CA LEU A 132 17.00 8.96 -14.79
C LEU A 132 17.16 7.55 -15.39
N VAL A 133 16.06 6.89 -15.73
CA VAL A 133 16.09 5.59 -16.43
C VAL A 133 16.79 5.71 -17.77
N ARG A 134 16.47 6.74 -18.56
CA ARG A 134 17.09 6.99 -19.86
C ARG A 134 18.58 7.27 -19.72
N ASP A 135 18.98 8.11 -18.77
CA ASP A 135 20.39 8.42 -18.51
C ASP A 135 21.17 7.14 -18.13
N ALA A 136 20.60 6.30 -17.26
CA ALA A 136 21.20 5.04 -16.86
C ALA A 136 21.33 4.05 -18.04
N GLN A 137 20.29 3.93 -18.88
CA GLN A 137 20.31 3.08 -20.06
C GLN A 137 21.34 3.56 -21.10
N ALA A 138 21.47 4.87 -21.30
CA ALA A 138 22.44 5.44 -22.23
C ALA A 138 23.89 5.12 -21.80
N VAL A 139 24.20 5.25 -20.51
CA VAL A 139 25.52 4.88 -19.98
C VAL A 139 25.79 3.39 -20.11
N LEU A 140 24.80 2.53 -19.82
CA LEU A 140 24.94 1.08 -19.99
C LEU A 140 25.17 0.68 -21.46
N ALA A 141 24.49 1.34 -22.40
CA ALA A 141 24.68 1.12 -23.83
C ALA A 141 26.09 1.49 -24.27
N GLN A 142 26.59 2.66 -23.86
CA GLN A 142 27.97 3.10 -24.15
C GLN A 142 29.01 2.11 -23.61
N LEU A 143 28.79 1.55 -22.42
CA LEU A 143 29.66 0.53 -21.83
C LEU A 143 29.62 -0.80 -22.60
N SER A 144 28.45 -1.17 -23.14
CA SER A 144 28.33 -2.37 -23.96
C SER A 144 29.06 -2.23 -25.30
N ASP A 145 28.99 -1.06 -25.93
CA ASP A 145 29.69 -0.78 -27.19
C ASP A 145 31.22 -0.77 -27.00
N GLN A 146 31.71 -0.24 -25.87
CA GLN A 146 33.14 -0.28 -25.56
C GLN A 146 33.70 -1.69 -25.32
N ASN A 147 32.87 -2.63 -24.86
CA ASN A 147 33.26 -4.02 -24.67
C ASN A 147 33.18 -4.86 -25.96
N ASN A 148 32.30 -4.52 -26.90
CA ASN A 148 32.17 -5.24 -28.19
C ASN A 148 33.10 -4.73 -29.29
N GLY A 149 33.77 -3.57 -29.09
CA GLY A 149 34.73 -2.99 -30.05
C GLY A 149 36.19 -3.43 -29.86
N LYS A 150 36.46 -4.42 -29.01
CA LYS A 150 37.78 -5.04 -28.79
C LYS A 150 37.72 -6.52 -29.17
#